data_AF-A0A958MUU2-F1
#
_entry.id   AF-A0A958MUU2-F1
#
_cell.length_a   1.000
_cell.length_b   1.000
_cell.length_c   1.000
_cell.angle_alpha   90.00
_cell.angle_beta   90.00
_cell.angle_gamma   90.00
#
_symmetry.space_group_name_H-M   'P 1'
#
loop_
_entity.id
_entity.type
_entity.pdbx_description
1 polymer ?
#
loop_
_entity_poly.entity_id
_entity_poly.type
_entity_poly.pdbx_seq_one_letter_code
_entity_poly.pdbx_strand_id
1 'polypeptide(L)'
;ALQEAAKLSSNGDLESRLGQLFMEQESWPQAVTHLQRAVRKGGLKRPHQVYMGIGMSLFQMGKLEPALQSLKQAKNLAPKKDASSFETWILHIESELALRKAGTQVAKGSN
;
A
#
# COMPACT_ATOMS: atom_id res chain seq x y z
N ALA A 1 -35.63 1.57 -9.41
CA ALA A 1 -34.59 1.51 -10.47
C ALA A 1 -33.63 2.74 -10.50
N LEU A 2 -33.36 3.42 -9.38
CA LEU A 2 -32.32 4.50 -9.31
C LEU A 2 -31.27 4.27 -8.20
N GLN A 3 -31.52 3.39 -7.23
CA GLN A 3 -30.56 2.98 -6.20
C GLN A 3 -29.59 1.87 -6.64
N GLU A 4 -29.79 1.28 -7.82
CA GLU A 4 -28.97 0.17 -8.33
C GLU A 4 -27.77 0.63 -9.15
N ALA A 5 -27.84 1.79 -9.82
CA ALA A 5 -26.74 2.33 -10.62
C ALA A 5 -25.74 3.18 -9.83
N ALA A 6 -26.17 3.87 -8.76
CA ALA A 6 -25.26 4.59 -7.85
C ALA A 6 -24.33 3.64 -7.06
N LYS A 7 -24.66 2.33 -7.04
CA LYS A 7 -23.89 1.25 -6.41
C LYS A 7 -22.87 0.57 -7.35
N LEU A 8 -22.75 1.01 -8.61
CA LEU A 8 -21.86 0.38 -9.61
C LEU A 8 -20.36 0.72 -9.42
N SER A 9 -20.04 1.75 -8.65
CA SER A 9 -18.77 1.85 -7.94
C SER A 9 -19.04 2.71 -6.71
N SER A 10 -18.70 2.22 -5.52
CA SER A 10 -18.45 3.15 -4.43
C SER A 10 -17.38 4.14 -4.91
N ASN A 11 -17.45 5.41 -4.49
CA ASN A 11 -16.43 6.37 -4.91
C ASN A 11 -15.01 5.91 -4.53
N GLY A 12 -14.89 5.03 -3.51
CA GLY A 12 -13.64 4.38 -3.17
C GLY A 12 -13.14 3.41 -4.24
N ASP A 13 -14.00 2.54 -4.80
CA ASP A 13 -13.57 1.61 -5.86
C ASP A 13 -13.10 2.34 -7.13
N LEU A 14 -13.69 3.50 -7.47
CA LEU A 14 -13.24 4.31 -8.61
C LEU A 14 -11.84 4.89 -8.36
N GLU A 15 -11.62 5.48 -7.19
CA GLU A 15 -10.30 5.99 -6.78
C GLU A 15 -9.26 4.88 -6.71
N SER A 16 -9.67 3.67 -6.30
CA SER A 16 -8.79 2.49 -6.29
C SER A 16 -8.32 2.12 -7.69
N ARG A 17 -9.23 2.13 -8.68
CA ARG A 17 -8.89 1.88 -10.09
C ARG A 17 -7.97 2.94 -10.66
N LEU A 18 -8.22 4.23 -10.39
CA LEU A 18 -7.31 5.30 -10.77
C LEU A 18 -5.92 5.10 -10.17
N GLY A 19 -5.86 4.73 -8.89
CA GLY A 19 -4.61 4.37 -8.22
C GLY A 19 -3.85 3.26 -8.93
N GLN A 20 -4.53 2.19 -9.33
CA GLN A 20 -3.94 1.07 -10.07
C GLN A 20 -3.42 1.50 -11.45
N LEU A 21 -4.17 2.32 -12.20
CA LEU A 21 -3.69 2.85 -13.49
C LEU A 21 -2.41 3.69 -13.33
N PHE A 22 -2.32 4.49 -12.26
CA PHE A 22 -1.08 5.21 -11.96
C PHE A 22 0.07 4.27 -11.55
N MET A 23 -0.21 3.14 -10.90
CA MET A 23 0.83 2.12 -10.63
C MET A 23 1.33 1.48 -11.92
N GLU A 24 0.45 1.16 -12.87
CA GLU A 24 0.83 0.63 -14.18
C GLU A 24 1.70 1.62 -14.98
N GLN A 25 1.50 2.92 -14.76
CA GLN A 25 2.31 4.00 -15.32
C GLN A 25 3.55 4.34 -14.47
N GLU A 26 3.83 3.56 -13.42
CA GLU A 26 4.90 3.80 -12.43
C GLU A 26 4.85 5.21 -11.81
N SER A 27 3.69 5.86 -11.87
CA SER A 27 3.41 7.16 -11.29
C SER A 27 3.06 7.00 -9.80
N TRP A 28 4.03 6.53 -9.03
CA TRP A 28 3.87 6.15 -7.62
C TRP A 28 3.26 7.24 -6.73
N PRO A 29 3.62 8.54 -6.85
CA PRO A 29 3.01 9.59 -6.05
C PRO A 29 1.50 9.76 -6.34
N GLN A 30 1.10 9.71 -7.61
CA GLN A 30 -0.31 9.77 -8.00
C GLN A 30 -1.04 8.51 -7.54
N ALA A 31 -0.41 7.33 -7.68
CA ALA A 31 -0.97 6.07 -7.20
C ALA A 31 -1.31 6.14 -5.70
N VAL A 32 -0.36 6.55 -4.86
CA VAL A 32 -0.60 6.72 -3.41
C VAL A 32 -1.74 7.72 -3.15
N THR A 33 -1.76 8.84 -3.86
CA THR A 33 -2.79 9.88 -3.68
C THR A 33 -4.19 9.34 -3.93
N HIS A 34 -4.39 8.63 -5.04
CA HIS A 34 -5.68 8.06 -5.42
C HIS A 34 -6.07 6.88 -4.53
N LEU A 35 -5.14 5.98 -4.20
CA LEU A 35 -5.42 4.86 -3.31
C LEU A 35 -5.76 5.33 -1.88
N GLN A 36 -5.14 6.39 -1.37
CA GLN A 36 -5.53 6.97 -0.08
C GLN A 36 -6.90 7.64 -0.14
N ARG A 37 -7.25 8.30 -1.27
CA ARG A 37 -8.62 8.78 -1.50
C ARG A 37 -9.61 7.63 -1.49
N ALA A 38 -9.24 6.49 -2.09
CA ALA A 38 -10.06 5.29 -2.10
C ALA A 38 -10.40 4.81 -0.69
N VAL A 39 -9.39 4.73 0.19
CA VAL A 39 -9.56 4.40 1.61
C VAL A 39 -10.48 5.41 2.31
N ARG A 40 -10.25 6.72 2.14
CA ARG A 40 -11.06 7.76 2.79
C ARG A 40 -12.52 7.74 2.36
N LYS A 41 -12.79 7.46 1.08
CA LYS A 41 -14.15 7.42 0.54
C LYS A 41 -14.90 6.14 0.94
N GLY A 42 -14.19 5.08 1.34
CA GLY A 42 -14.79 3.84 1.82
C GLY A 42 -15.58 3.08 0.73
N GLY A 43 -16.39 2.11 1.16
CA GLY A 43 -17.16 1.25 0.27
C GLY A 43 -16.30 0.32 -0.60
N LEU A 44 -15.06 0.07 -0.20
CA LEU A 44 -14.11 -0.75 -0.95
C LEU A 44 -14.52 -2.22 -0.90
N LYS A 45 -14.62 -2.87 -2.06
CA LYS A 45 -14.87 -4.32 -2.13
C LYS A 45 -13.70 -5.13 -1.60
N ARG A 46 -12.48 -4.62 -1.80
CA ARG A 46 -11.22 -5.31 -1.47
C ARG A 46 -10.23 -4.34 -0.81
N PRO A 47 -10.50 -3.88 0.42
CA PRO A 47 -9.68 -2.87 1.08
C PRO A 47 -8.22 -3.32 1.27
N HIS A 48 -7.97 -4.61 1.52
CA HIS A 48 -6.61 -5.18 1.59
C HIS A 48 -5.80 -4.92 0.32
N GLN A 49 -6.40 -5.00 -0.87
CA GLN A 49 -5.68 -4.73 -2.13
C GLN A 49 -5.34 -3.25 -2.29
N VAL A 50 -6.19 -2.35 -1.80
CA VAL A 50 -5.91 -0.91 -1.83
C VAL A 50 -4.72 -0.59 -0.93
N TYR A 51 -4.69 -1.13 0.29
CA TYR A 51 -3.55 -0.98 1.19
C TYR A 51 -2.27 -1.62 0.64
N MET A 52 -2.39 -2.74 -0.08
CA MET A 52 -1.26 -3.35 -0.80
C MET A 52 -0.68 -2.39 -1.84
N GLY A 53 -1.53 -1.80 -2.69
CA GLY A 53 -1.11 -0.84 -3.70
C GLY A 53 -0.44 0.40 -3.09
N ILE A 54 -0.96 0.89 -1.95
CA ILE A 54 -0.32 1.99 -1.20
C ILE A 54 1.07 1.56 -0.73
N GLY A 55 1.18 0.37 -0.12
CA GLY A 55 2.44 -0.17 0.35
C GLY A 55 3.48 -0.33 -0.75
N MET A 56 3.11 -0.95 -1.87
CA MET A 56 3.98 -1.13 -3.03
C MET A 56 4.42 0.20 -3.63
N SER A 57 3.50 1.15 -3.81
CA SER A 57 3.83 2.46 -4.37
C SER A 57 4.78 3.24 -3.44
N LEU A 58 4.57 3.17 -2.13
CA LEU A 58 5.46 3.79 -1.15
C LEU A 58 6.84 3.12 -1.13
N PHE A 59 6.89 1.79 -1.29
CA PHE A 59 8.14 1.05 -1.41
C PHE A 59 8.95 1.51 -2.63
N GLN A 60 8.31 1.64 -3.80
CA GLN A 60 8.96 2.14 -5.01
C GLN A 60 9.47 3.59 -4.87
N MET A 61 8.87 4.38 -3.99
CA MET A 61 9.34 5.72 -3.63
C MET A 61 10.45 5.72 -2.56
N GLY A 62 10.94 4.56 -2.14
CA GLY A 62 11.92 4.40 -1.06
C GLY A 62 11.38 4.71 0.35
N LYS A 63 10.07 4.88 0.50
CA LYS A 63 9.39 5.20 1.76
C LYS A 63 9.06 3.90 2.51
N LEU A 64 10.09 3.28 3.04
CA LEU A 64 10.02 1.95 3.64
C LEU A 64 9.11 1.86 4.87
N GLU A 65 9.19 2.81 5.82
CA GLU A 65 8.35 2.76 7.02
C GLU A 65 6.87 2.96 6.71
N PRO A 66 6.45 3.96 5.90
CA PRO A 66 5.06 4.06 5.46
C PRO A 66 4.58 2.86 4.64
N ALA A 67 5.45 2.27 3.81
CA ALA A 67 5.14 1.06 3.05
C ALA A 67 4.84 -0.12 3.98
N LEU A 68 5.68 -0.33 4.99
CA LEU A 68 5.53 -1.38 5.99
C LEU A 68 4.20 -1.26 6.74
N GLN A 69 3.84 -0.06 7.18
CA GLN A 69 2.56 0.17 7.87
C GLN A 69 1.37 -0.18 6.98
N SER A 70 1.43 0.22 5.70
CA SER A 70 0.36 -0.05 4.73
C SER A 70 0.22 -1.55 4.46
N LEU A 71 1.32 -2.28 4.32
CA LEU A 71 1.30 -3.73 4.12
C LEU A 71 0.81 -4.50 5.35
N LYS A 72 1.12 -4.03 6.57
CA LYS A 72 0.55 -4.57 7.81
C LYS A 72 -0.97 -4.39 7.85
N GLN A 73 -1.48 -3.22 7.45
CA GLN A 73 -2.92 -3.00 7.31
C GLN A 73 -3.53 -3.92 6.23
N ALA A 74 -2.85 -4.09 5.10
CA ALA A 74 -3.29 -4.99 4.04
C ALA A 74 -3.43 -6.43 4.55
N LYS A 75 -2.41 -6.94 5.27
CA LYS A 75 -2.43 -8.27 5.91
C LYS A 75 -3.60 -8.43 6.88
N ASN A 76 -3.82 -7.44 7.75
CA ASN A 76 -4.88 -7.49 8.76
C ASN A 76 -6.29 -7.55 8.14
N LEU A 77 -6.47 -6.98 6.94
CA LEU A 77 -7.74 -6.94 6.22
C LEU A 77 -7.89 -8.07 5.20
N ALA A 78 -6.85 -8.88 5.00
CA ALA A 78 -6.83 -9.92 3.99
C ALA A 78 -7.53 -11.20 4.48
N PRO A 79 -8.21 -11.94 3.59
CA PRO A 79 -8.59 -13.31 3.86
C PRO A 79 -7.36 -14.16 4.21
N LYS A 80 -7.49 -15.16 5.09
CA LYS A 80 -6.37 -16.03 5.52
C LYS A 80 -5.55 -16.61 4.36
N LYS A 81 -6.21 -16.95 3.25
CA LYS A 81 -5.57 -17.49 2.03
C LYS A 81 -4.63 -16.51 1.32
N ASP A 82 -4.85 -15.20 1.50
CA ASP A 82 -4.08 -14.14 0.84
C ASP A 82 -3.00 -13.58 1.79
N ALA A 83 -3.00 -13.98 3.07
CA ALA A 83 -2.13 -13.42 4.11
C ALA A 83 -0.63 -13.62 3.84
N SER A 84 -0.25 -14.76 3.25
CA SER A 84 1.14 -15.14 3.00
C SER A 84 1.86 -14.17 2.05
N SER A 85 1.16 -13.65 1.03
CA SER A 85 1.75 -12.70 0.08
C SER A 85 2.19 -11.41 0.75
N PHE A 86 1.47 -10.94 1.78
CA PHE A 86 1.84 -9.73 2.51
C PHE A 86 3.05 -9.95 3.42
N GLU A 87 3.20 -11.16 3.98
CA GLU A 87 4.31 -11.50 4.88
C GLU A 87 5.66 -11.41 4.19
N THR A 88 5.77 -11.88 2.94
CA THR A 88 6.99 -11.76 2.16
C THR A 88 7.41 -10.31 1.95
N TRP A 89 6.48 -9.43 1.58
CA TRP A 89 6.75 -8.00 1.41
C TRP A 89 7.14 -7.33 2.73
N ILE A 90 6.43 -7.64 3.82
CA ILE A 90 6.72 -7.12 5.16
C ILE A 90 8.13 -7.51 5.59
N LEU A 91 8.49 -8.79 5.45
CA LEU A 91 9.80 -9.31 5.83
C LEU A 91 10.92 -8.65 5.02
N HIS A 92 10.72 -8.49 3.71
CA HIS A 92 11.68 -7.83 2.84
C HIS A 92 11.96 -6.38 3.28
N ILE A 93 10.91 -5.60 3.53
CA ILE A 93 11.04 -4.20 3.97
C ILE A 93 11.66 -4.11 5.37
N GLU A 94 11.30 -5.01 6.29
CA GLU A 94 11.89 -5.06 7.64
C GLU A 94 13.40 -5.35 7.58
N SER A 95 13.82 -6.27 6.70
CA SER A 95 15.24 -6.55 6.44
C SER A 95 15.97 -5.32 5.89
N GLU A 96 15.41 -4.66 4.88
CA GLU A 96 16.03 -3.43 4.33
C GLU A 96 16.15 -2.31 5.37
N LEU A 97 15.13 -2.12 6.20
CA LEU A 97 15.17 -1.15 7.29
C LEU A 97 16.24 -1.49 8.32
N ALA A 98 16.40 -2.76 8.67
CA ALA A 98 17.44 -3.20 9.60
C ALA A 98 18.85 -2.94 9.03
N LEU A 99 19.07 -3.24 7.75
CA LEU A 99 20.35 -2.98 7.07
C LEU A 99 20.69 -1.49 7.03
N ARG A 100 19.72 -0.63 6.70
CA ARG A 100 19.92 0.84 6.68
C ARG A 100 20.26 1.39 8.06
N LYS A 101 19.59 0.90 9.11
CA LYS A 101 19.88 1.30 10.50
C LYS A 101 21.28 0.85 10.92
N ALA A 102 21.67 -0.38 10.61
CA ALA A 102 22.99 -0.91 10.92
C ALA A 102 24.10 -0.11 10.20
N GLY A 103 23.95 0.16 8.90
CA GLY A 103 24.91 0.99 8.15
C GLY A 103 25.03 2.41 8.68
N THR A 104 23.92 3.02 9.11
CA THR A 104 23.92 4.36 9.73
C THR A 104 24.64 4.38 11.08
N GLN A 105 24.55 3.29 11.86
CA GLN A 105 25.20 3.18 13.17
C GLN A 105 26.72 2.99 13.04
N VAL A 106 27.16 2.21 12.05
CA VAL A 106 28.60 2.02 11.77
C VAL A 106 29.25 3.35 11.35
N ALA A 107 28.60 4.13 10.49
CA ALA A 107 29.12 5.43 10.05
C ALA A 107 29.27 6.47 11.17
N LYS A 108 28.46 6.39 12.24
CA LYS A 108 28.52 7.32 13.38
C LYS A 108 29.53 6.92 14.45
N GLY A 109 30.03 5.69 14.45
CA GLY A 109 30.97 5.18 15.46
C GLY A 109 32.45 5.30 15.08
N SER A 110 32.77 5.89 13.93
CA SER A 110 34.15 5.98 13.40
C SER A 110 34.80 7.36 13.56
N ASN A 111 34.40 8.16 14.55
CA ASN A 111 34.96 9.49 14.80
C ASN A 111 35.56 9.62 16.20
#